data_AF-A0A6C0ET94-F1
#
_entry.id   AF-A0A6C0ET94-F1
#
_cell.length_a   1.000
_cell.length_b   1.000
_cell.length_c   1.000
_cell.angle_alpha   90.00
_cell.angle_beta   90.00
_cell.angle_gamma   90.00
#
_symmetry.space_group_name_H-M   'P 1'
#
loop_
_entity.id
_entity.type
_entity.pdbx_description
1 polymer ?
#
loop_
_entity_poly.entity_id
_entity_poly.type
_entity_poly.pdbx_seq_one_letter_code
_entity_poly.pdbx_strand_id
1 'polypeptide(L)'
;MTKKLNILNYVGQIHLFGMIIENIYGFIIPKHELLDKLYIIIFITIPCSWILCKDECIISYFVKKYENPNYIMGNEPENSKDITDLFYNMELYHVFYNTNHVLRIGSLYIVNNRTTHIYNFIFIPTIVLYTYYIYDIMYKMNYRKSLYPYFQILFGVYLLSMVYFTIHNSQNSESGLTHQIV
;
A
#
# COMPACT_ATOMS: atom_id res chain seq x y z
N MET A 1 -12.77 16.40 27.35
CA MET A 1 -13.06 16.47 25.90
C MET A 1 -11.81 16.84 25.07
N THR A 2 -10.99 17.78 25.54
CA THR A 2 -9.70 18.21 24.93
C THR A 2 -8.64 17.11 24.77
N LYS A 3 -8.49 16.17 25.73
CA LYS A 3 -7.53 15.05 25.59
C LYS A 3 -7.84 14.09 24.43
N LYS A 4 -9.13 13.84 24.14
CA LYS A 4 -9.56 12.96 23.03
C LYS A 4 -9.26 13.56 21.66
N LEU A 5 -9.36 14.89 21.56
CA LEU A 5 -9.07 15.62 20.32
C LEU A 5 -7.60 15.46 19.90
N ASN A 6 -6.69 15.37 20.88
CA ASN A 6 -5.24 15.32 20.66
C ASN A 6 -4.74 13.95 20.18
N ILE A 7 -5.20 12.83 20.75
CA ILE A 7 -4.71 11.48 20.39
C ILE A 7 -5.02 11.15 18.93
N LEU A 8 -6.23 11.45 18.47
CA LEU A 8 -6.66 11.19 17.09
C LEU A 8 -5.86 12.01 16.06
N ASN A 9 -5.50 13.26 16.38
CA ASN A 9 -4.65 14.08 15.51
C ASN A 9 -3.23 13.49 15.36
N TYR A 10 -2.68 12.86 16.41
CA TYR A 10 -1.38 12.20 16.33
C TYR A 10 -1.41 10.97 15.40
N VAL A 11 -2.52 10.23 15.35
CA VAL A 11 -2.67 9.09 14.44
C VAL A 11 -2.62 9.56 12.98
N GLY A 12 -3.35 10.62 12.63
CA GLY A 12 -3.29 11.23 11.30
C GLY A 12 -1.88 11.70 10.93
N GLN A 13 -1.17 12.35 11.87
CA GLN A 13 0.22 12.79 11.68
C GLN A 13 1.20 11.63 11.47
N ILE A 14 1.05 10.53 12.21
CA ILE A 14 1.88 9.32 12.04
C ILE A 14 1.67 8.72 10.65
N HIS A 15 0.44 8.63 10.17
CA HIS A 15 0.18 8.15 8.81
C HIS A 15 0.78 9.08 7.76
N LEU A 16 0.59 10.40 7.91
CA LEU A 16 1.14 11.39 7.01
C LEU A 16 2.68 11.29 6.94
N PHE A 17 3.33 11.17 8.10
CA PHE A 17 4.78 11.02 8.20
C PHE A 17 5.26 9.70 7.58
N GLY A 18 4.56 8.60 7.85
CA GLY A 18 4.84 7.29 7.24
C GLY A 18 4.75 7.34 5.72
N MET A 19 3.69 7.93 5.17
CA MET A 19 3.54 8.11 3.72
C MET A 19 4.67 8.94 3.13
N ILE A 20 5.05 10.05 3.77
CA ILE A 20 6.14 10.91 3.28
C ILE A 20 7.45 10.13 3.23
N ILE A 21 7.81 9.41 4.30
CA ILE A 21 9.03 8.60 4.35
C ILE A 21 9.04 7.56 3.23
N GLU A 22 7.95 6.81 3.06
CA GLU A 22 7.86 5.79 2.02
C GLU A 22 8.05 6.40 0.62
N ASN A 23 7.44 7.56 0.37
CA ASN A 23 7.48 8.18 -0.94
C ASN A 23 8.84 8.79 -1.30
N ILE A 24 9.64 9.19 -0.30
CA ILE A 24 10.98 9.77 -0.52
C ILE A 24 12.13 8.76 -0.31
N TYR A 25 11.83 7.58 0.22
CA TYR A 25 12.84 6.58 0.63
C TYR A 25 13.86 6.28 -0.49
N GLY A 26 13.39 5.94 -1.69
CA GLY A 26 14.26 5.58 -2.82
C GLY A 26 15.13 6.72 -3.33
N PHE A 27 14.72 7.97 -3.11
CA PHE A 27 15.45 9.16 -3.57
C PHE A 27 16.53 9.60 -2.58
N ILE A 28 16.27 9.49 -1.27
CA ILE A 28 17.11 10.10 -0.23
C ILE A 28 17.96 9.05 0.48
N ILE A 29 17.40 7.88 0.78
CA ILE A 29 18.08 6.88 1.58
C ILE A 29 18.99 6.06 0.67
N PRO A 30 20.31 5.95 0.96
CA PRO A 30 21.24 5.18 0.16
C PRO A 30 20.87 3.68 0.16
N LYS A 31 21.42 2.94 -0.80
CA LYS A 31 21.16 1.50 -0.94
C LYS A 31 21.42 0.76 0.37
N HIS A 32 20.42 0.03 0.84
CA HIS A 32 20.55 -0.88 1.97
C HIS A 32 19.70 -2.12 1.70
N GLU A 33 20.34 -3.28 1.56
CA GLU A 33 19.69 -4.47 0.99
C GLU A 33 18.46 -4.93 1.79
N LEU A 34 18.56 -4.99 3.13
CA LEU A 34 17.44 -5.39 3.99
C LEU A 34 16.27 -4.39 3.90
N LEU A 35 16.55 -3.09 4.01
CA LEU A 35 15.53 -2.05 4.01
C LEU A 35 14.86 -1.92 2.63
N ASP A 36 15.61 -2.09 1.54
CA ASP A 36 15.09 -2.10 0.18
C ASP A 36 14.14 -3.28 -0.06
N LYS A 37 14.49 -4.48 0.44
CA LYS A 37 13.61 -5.66 0.38
C LYS A 37 12.35 -5.44 1.22
N LEU A 38 12.48 -4.92 2.44
CA LEU A 38 11.33 -4.60 3.29
C LEU A 38 10.43 -3.54 2.65
N TYR A 39 11.01 -2.50 2.04
CA TYR A 39 10.27 -1.47 1.31
C TYR A 39 9.40 -2.08 0.20
N ILE A 40 9.96 -2.98 -0.62
CA ILE A 40 9.22 -3.65 -1.69
C ILE A 40 8.11 -4.54 -1.14
N ILE A 41 8.39 -5.30 -0.07
CA ILE A 41 7.37 -6.14 0.59
C ILE A 41 6.23 -5.27 1.10
N ILE A 42 6.54 -4.17 1.78
CA ILE A 42 5.55 -3.22 2.30
C ILE A 42 4.73 -2.64 1.14
N PHE A 43 5.37 -2.19 0.07
CA PHE A 43 4.71 -1.64 -1.11
C PHE A 43 3.67 -2.62 -1.69
N ILE A 44 4.02 -3.90 -1.84
CA ILE A 44 3.14 -4.94 -2.40
C ILE A 44 2.01 -5.32 -1.42
N THR A 45 2.29 -5.33 -0.12
CA THR A 45 1.37 -5.86 0.91
C THR A 45 0.38 -4.84 1.45
N ILE A 46 0.65 -3.53 1.34
CA ILE A 46 -0.28 -2.51 1.82
C ILE A 46 -1.67 -2.62 1.17
N PRO A 47 -1.83 -2.78 -0.16
CA PRO A 47 -3.15 -2.96 -0.75
C PRO A 47 -3.89 -4.19 -0.19
N CYS A 48 -3.16 -5.26 0.13
CA CYS A 48 -3.75 -6.43 0.80
C CYS A 48 -4.26 -6.08 2.20
N SER A 49 -3.51 -5.27 2.96
CA SER A 49 -3.92 -4.83 4.29
C SER A 49 -5.21 -4.01 4.24
N TRP A 50 -5.40 -3.18 3.22
CA TRP A 50 -6.63 -2.41 3.05
C TRP A 50 -7.85 -3.31 2.83
N ILE A 51 -7.73 -4.39 2.05
CA ILE A 51 -8.83 -5.36 1.90
C ILE A 51 -9.14 -6.03 3.23
N LEU A 52 -8.11 -6.59 3.88
CA LEU A 52 -8.27 -7.41 5.08
C LEU A 52 -8.81 -6.60 6.25
N CYS A 53 -8.48 -5.31 6.28
CA CYS A 53 -8.88 -4.40 7.34
C CYS A 53 -10.01 -3.44 6.95
N LYS A 54 -10.75 -3.70 5.86
CA LYS A 54 -11.90 -2.87 5.41
C LYS A 54 -11.56 -1.38 5.33
N ASP A 55 -10.47 -1.09 4.63
CA ASP A 55 -9.92 0.25 4.40
C ASP A 55 -9.45 0.99 5.66
N GLU A 56 -9.33 0.28 6.78
CA GLU A 56 -8.82 0.83 8.03
C GLU A 56 -7.38 0.39 8.27
N CYS A 57 -6.49 1.33 8.61
CA CYS A 57 -5.17 0.97 9.08
C CYS A 57 -5.27 0.28 10.46
N ILE A 58 -4.44 -0.74 10.67
CA ILE A 58 -4.40 -1.47 11.94
C ILE A 58 -4.15 -0.56 13.16
N ILE A 59 -3.35 0.50 12.99
CA ILE A 59 -3.07 1.48 14.06
C ILE A 59 -4.36 2.26 14.39
N SER A 60 -5.09 2.72 13.36
CA SER A 60 -6.38 3.40 13.55
C SER A 60 -7.40 2.48 14.23
N TYR A 61 -7.46 1.21 13.83
CA TYR A 61 -8.31 0.22 14.47
C TYR A 61 -8.01 0.06 15.96
N PHE A 62 -6.74 -0.11 16.34
CA PHE A 62 -6.36 -0.27 17.75
C PHE A 62 -6.74 0.95 18.58
N VAL A 63 -6.53 2.16 18.07
CA VAL A 63 -6.89 3.40 18.77
C VAL A 63 -8.40 3.49 18.95
N LYS A 64 -9.20 3.24 17.90
CA LYS A 64 -10.68 3.28 18.01
C LYS A 64 -11.23 2.18 18.91
N LYS A 65 -10.63 0.98 18.87
CA LYS A 65 -11.00 -0.14 19.75
C LYS A 65 -10.67 0.13 21.22
N TYR A 66 -9.57 0.83 21.47
CA TYR A 66 -9.23 1.31 22.81
C TYR A 66 -10.22 2.37 23.31
N GLU A 67 -10.64 3.29 22.44
CA GLU A 67 -11.61 4.34 22.79
C GLU A 67 -13.05 3.82 22.93
N ASN A 68 -13.42 2.83 22.12
CA ASN A 68 -14.72 2.17 22.14
C ASN A 68 -14.54 0.65 22.00
N PRO A 69 -14.65 -0.11 23.12
CA PRO A 69 -14.51 -1.57 23.08
C PRO A 69 -15.51 -2.28 22.15
N ASN A 70 -16.65 -1.65 21.86
CA ASN A 70 -17.66 -2.18 20.95
C ASN A 70 -17.41 -1.79 19.48
N TYR A 71 -16.32 -1.07 19.18
CA TYR A 71 -15.95 -0.71 17.82
C TYR A 71 -15.66 -1.98 16.99
N ILE A 72 -16.22 -2.01 15.77
CA ILE A 72 -16.00 -3.08 14.79
C ILE A 72 -15.16 -2.47 13.67
N MET A 73 -14.12 -3.19 13.25
CA MET A 73 -13.20 -2.76 12.19
C MET A 73 -13.97 -2.42 10.91
N GLY A 74 -13.61 -1.28 10.31
CA GLY A 74 -14.24 -0.77 9.10
C GLY A 74 -15.63 -0.16 9.29
N ASN A 75 -16.14 -0.03 10.52
CA ASN A 75 -17.37 0.75 10.75
C ASN A 75 -17.14 2.24 10.41
N GLU A 76 -15.95 2.75 10.69
CA GLU A 76 -15.59 4.13 10.47
C GLU A 76 -14.12 4.27 10.03
N PRO A 77 -13.70 3.71 8.88
CA PRO A 77 -12.27 3.65 8.49
C PRO A 77 -11.59 5.03 8.53
N GLU A 78 -12.32 6.06 8.11
CA GLU A 78 -11.92 7.48 8.09
C GLU A 78 -11.93 8.20 9.48
N ASN A 79 -12.70 7.73 10.46
CA ASN A 79 -12.99 8.53 11.67
C ASN A 79 -11.83 8.61 12.69
N SER A 80 -10.63 8.18 12.31
CA SER A 80 -9.40 8.61 13.00
C SER A 80 -8.91 9.91 12.39
N LYS A 81 -9.79 10.95 12.34
CA LYS A 81 -9.51 12.30 11.82
C LYS A 81 -8.51 12.30 10.69
N ASP A 82 -9.05 12.01 9.53
CA ASP A 82 -8.34 11.76 8.30
C ASP A 82 -7.20 12.73 8.05
N ILE A 83 -6.19 12.22 7.35
CA ILE A 83 -5.16 13.03 6.72
C ILE A 83 -5.79 14.25 6.01
N THR A 84 -6.99 14.11 5.44
CA THR A 84 -7.82 15.18 4.85
C THR A 84 -8.03 16.38 5.78
N ASP A 85 -8.30 16.17 7.08
CA ASP A 85 -8.51 17.22 8.07
C ASP A 85 -7.21 17.98 8.41
N LEU A 86 -6.04 17.42 8.04
CA LEU A 86 -4.75 18.10 8.15
C LEU A 86 -4.52 19.10 7.01
N PHE A 87 -5.33 19.06 5.95
CA PHE A 87 -5.22 19.97 4.81
C PHE A 87 -6.20 21.13 4.93
N TYR A 88 -5.74 22.31 4.50
CA TYR A 88 -6.56 23.52 4.51
C TYR A 88 -7.75 23.46 3.55
N ASN A 89 -7.62 22.73 2.43
CA ASN A 89 -8.70 22.51 1.47
C ASN A 89 -8.52 21.19 0.69
N MET A 90 -9.59 20.75 0.03
CA MET A 90 -9.63 19.50 -0.73
C MET A 90 -8.73 19.50 -1.98
N GLU A 91 -8.51 20.65 -2.62
CA GLU A 91 -7.63 20.73 -3.79
C GLU A 91 -6.17 20.42 -3.42
N LEU A 92 -5.70 20.99 -2.30
CA LEU A 92 -4.37 20.73 -1.78
C LEU A 92 -4.21 19.26 -1.36
N TYR A 93 -5.24 18.69 -0.73
CA TYR A 93 -5.29 17.26 -0.41
C TYR A 93 -5.17 16.39 -1.67
N HIS A 94 -5.89 16.73 -2.74
CA HIS A 94 -5.84 16.02 -4.03
C HIS A 94 -4.47 16.12 -4.70
N VAL A 95 -3.88 17.32 -4.76
CA VAL A 95 -2.54 17.53 -5.33
C VAL A 95 -1.50 16.77 -4.53
N PHE A 96 -1.59 16.79 -3.20
CA PHE A 96 -0.69 16.07 -2.30
C PHE A 96 -0.75 14.57 -2.55
N TYR A 97 -1.93 13.95 -2.58
CA TYR A 97 -2.07 12.50 -2.81
C TYR A 97 -1.56 12.06 -4.18
N ASN A 98 -1.86 12.81 -5.25
CA ASN A 98 -1.37 12.51 -6.59
C ASN A 98 0.16 12.62 -6.67
N THR A 99 0.73 13.67 -6.10
CA THR A 99 2.19 13.88 -6.07
C THR A 99 2.87 12.76 -5.28
N ASN A 100 2.33 12.40 -4.12
CA ASN A 100 2.81 11.28 -3.32
C ASN A 100 2.75 9.96 -4.08
N HIS A 101 1.68 9.69 -4.81
CA HIS A 101 1.56 8.47 -5.60
C HIS A 101 2.64 8.38 -6.68
N VAL A 102 2.88 9.47 -7.41
CA VAL A 102 3.95 9.54 -8.42
C VAL A 102 5.34 9.35 -7.79
N LEU A 103 5.61 10.05 -6.68
CA LEU A 103 6.86 9.89 -5.93
C LEU A 103 7.04 8.44 -5.46
N ARG A 104 5.97 7.80 -4.97
CA ARG A 104 6.01 6.40 -4.53
C ARG A 104 6.40 5.44 -5.64
N ILE A 105 5.84 5.61 -6.84
CA ILE A 105 6.20 4.81 -8.02
C ILE A 105 7.66 5.04 -8.39
N GLY A 106 8.11 6.30 -8.40
CA GLY A 106 9.51 6.64 -8.67
C GLY A 106 10.48 6.03 -7.65
N SER A 107 10.16 6.15 -6.36
CA SER A 107 10.90 5.55 -5.24
C SER A 107 10.99 4.03 -5.40
N LEU A 108 9.88 3.36 -5.72
CA LEU A 108 9.85 1.92 -6.01
C LEU A 108 10.77 1.54 -7.16
N TYR A 109 10.70 2.28 -8.28
CA TYR A 109 11.55 2.01 -9.44
C TYR A 109 13.04 2.09 -9.10
N ILE A 110 13.44 3.11 -8.33
CA ILE A 110 14.84 3.28 -7.89
C ILE A 110 15.26 2.14 -6.95
N VAL A 111 14.44 1.82 -5.95
CA VAL A 111 14.73 0.75 -4.97
C VAL A 111 14.83 -0.60 -5.66
N ASN A 112 13.92 -0.90 -6.59
CA ASN A 112 13.95 -2.14 -7.34
C ASN A 112 15.23 -2.24 -8.20
N ASN A 113 15.57 -1.19 -8.94
CA ASN A 113 16.73 -1.20 -9.82
C ASN A 113 18.08 -1.23 -9.11
N ARG A 114 18.15 -0.79 -7.85
CA ARG A 114 19.43 -0.79 -7.11
C ARG A 114 19.66 -2.09 -6.33
N THR A 115 18.63 -2.87 -6.04
CA THR A 115 18.73 -4.03 -5.13
C THR A 115 18.11 -5.31 -5.66
N THR A 116 16.83 -5.34 -6.04
CA THR A 116 16.11 -6.61 -6.27
C THR A 116 15.99 -6.99 -7.74
N HIS A 117 16.01 -6.03 -8.66
CA HIS A 117 15.88 -6.24 -10.11
C HIS A 117 14.67 -7.12 -10.50
N ILE A 118 13.58 -7.03 -9.75
CA ILE A 118 12.31 -7.70 -10.07
C ILE A 118 11.76 -7.06 -11.34
N TYR A 119 11.21 -7.86 -12.24
CA TYR A 119 10.62 -7.33 -13.46
C TYR A 119 9.50 -6.30 -13.14
N ASN A 120 9.59 -5.12 -13.75
CA ASN A 120 8.69 -4.01 -13.43
C ASN A 120 7.20 -4.33 -13.63
N PHE A 121 6.87 -5.27 -14.52
CA PHE A 121 5.48 -5.68 -14.75
C PHE A 121 4.81 -6.28 -13.50
N ILE A 122 5.59 -6.85 -12.57
CA ILE A 122 5.09 -7.40 -11.30
C ILE A 122 4.47 -6.29 -10.44
N PHE A 123 4.94 -5.05 -10.54
CA PHE A 123 4.40 -3.95 -9.76
C PHE A 123 3.18 -3.29 -10.40
N ILE A 124 2.91 -3.51 -11.69
CA ILE A 124 1.81 -2.84 -12.42
C ILE A 124 0.47 -3.08 -11.72
N PRO A 125 0.08 -4.31 -11.34
CA PRO A 125 -1.20 -4.54 -10.65
C PRO A 125 -1.28 -3.79 -9.33
N THR A 126 -0.23 -3.81 -8.51
CA THR A 126 -0.17 -3.06 -7.24
C THR A 126 -0.32 -1.56 -7.48
N ILE A 127 0.35 -1.00 -8.49
CA ILE A 127 0.24 0.42 -8.85
C ILE A 127 -1.20 0.76 -9.24
N VAL A 128 -1.82 -0.02 -10.14
CA VAL A 128 -3.21 0.19 -10.58
C VAL A 128 -4.18 0.13 -9.39
N LEU A 129 -3.99 -0.83 -8.48
CA LEU A 129 -4.81 -0.96 -7.27
C LEU A 129 -4.67 0.26 -6.36
N TYR A 130 -3.45 0.75 -6.15
CA TYR A 130 -3.19 1.98 -5.41
C TYR A 130 -3.85 3.19 -6.05
N THR A 131 -3.71 3.35 -7.37
CA THR A 131 -4.34 4.45 -8.11
C THR A 131 -5.85 4.40 -7.91
N TYR A 132 -6.48 3.24 -8.13
CA TYR A 132 -7.91 3.08 -7.97
C TYR A 132 -8.38 3.42 -6.55
N TYR A 133 -7.67 2.94 -5.52
CA TYR A 133 -7.97 3.24 -4.12
C TYR A 133 -7.89 4.74 -3.81
N ILE A 134 -6.84 5.41 -4.28
CA ILE A 134 -6.68 6.87 -4.10
C ILE A 134 -7.86 7.61 -4.74
N TYR A 135 -8.26 7.23 -5.95
CA TYR A 135 -9.41 7.81 -6.62
C TYR A 135 -10.73 7.55 -5.86
N ASP A 136 -10.94 6.33 -5.35
CA ASP A 136 -12.15 6.01 -4.60
C ASP A 136 -12.27 6.84 -3.32
N ILE A 137 -11.16 7.05 -2.59
CA ILE A 137 -11.12 7.94 -1.43
C ILE A 137 -11.37 9.40 -1.83
N MET A 138 -10.63 9.91 -2.83
CA MET A 138 -10.70 11.32 -3.22
C MET A 138 -12.10 11.73 -3.68
N TYR A 139 -12.76 10.88 -4.47
CA TYR A 139 -14.05 11.19 -5.10
C TYR A 139 -15.24 10.51 -4.41
N LYS A 140 -15.00 9.75 -3.33
CA LYS A 140 -16.02 9.01 -2.57
C LYS A 140 -16.95 8.18 -3.48
N MET A 141 -16.42 7.62 -4.57
CA MET A 141 -17.22 7.04 -5.66
C MET A 141 -18.01 5.82 -5.20
N ASN A 142 -17.45 5.02 -4.29
CA ASN A 142 -18.03 3.75 -3.85
C ASN A 142 -17.71 3.46 -2.37
N TYR A 143 -17.70 4.51 -1.58
CA TYR A 143 -17.34 4.49 -0.17
C TYR A 143 -18.14 3.43 0.62
N ARG A 144 -17.45 2.51 1.32
CA ARG A 144 -18.02 1.44 2.19
C ARG A 144 -18.60 0.20 1.50
N LYS A 145 -17.92 -0.36 0.50
CA LYS A 145 -18.34 -1.66 -0.04
C LYS A 145 -17.92 -2.81 0.87
N SER A 146 -18.85 -3.73 1.13
CA SER A 146 -18.56 -5.02 1.79
C SER A 146 -17.58 -5.88 0.97
N LEU A 147 -17.54 -5.66 -0.35
CA LEU A 147 -16.71 -6.36 -1.31
C LEU A 147 -16.18 -5.38 -2.36
N TYR A 148 -14.89 -5.48 -2.67
CA TYR A 148 -14.26 -4.76 -3.79
C TYR A 148 -14.08 -5.73 -4.97
N PRO A 149 -15.12 -6.04 -5.77
CA PRO A 149 -15.07 -7.11 -6.75
C PRO A 149 -13.98 -6.89 -7.81
N TYR A 150 -13.85 -5.68 -8.34
CA TYR A 150 -12.79 -5.35 -9.31
C TYR A 150 -11.39 -5.47 -8.69
N PHE A 151 -11.23 -5.08 -7.42
CA PHE A 151 -9.98 -5.22 -6.68
C PHE A 151 -9.63 -6.70 -6.51
N GLN A 152 -10.58 -7.51 -6.04
CA GLN A 152 -10.38 -8.94 -5.78
C GLN A 152 -10.06 -9.71 -7.06
N ILE A 153 -10.68 -9.32 -8.18
CA ILE A 153 -10.37 -9.87 -9.50
C ILE A 153 -8.94 -9.49 -9.90
N LEU A 154 -8.56 -8.21 -9.83
CA LEU A 154 -7.20 -7.76 -10.18
C LEU A 154 -6.13 -8.41 -9.29
N PHE A 155 -6.38 -8.51 -7.98
CA PHE A 155 -5.50 -9.16 -7.03
C PHE A 155 -5.42 -10.68 -7.27
N GLY A 156 -6.54 -11.33 -7.58
CA GLY A 156 -6.59 -12.74 -7.95
C GLY A 156 -5.79 -13.03 -9.22
N VAL A 157 -5.97 -12.20 -10.27
CA VAL A 157 -5.16 -12.27 -11.50
C VAL A 157 -3.68 -12.09 -11.20
N TYR A 158 -3.33 -11.14 -10.34
CA TYR A 158 -1.95 -10.92 -9.91
C TYR A 158 -1.36 -12.15 -9.21
N LEU A 159 -2.04 -12.70 -8.20
CA LEU A 159 -1.58 -13.91 -7.50
C LEU A 159 -1.42 -15.10 -8.45
N LEU A 160 -2.40 -15.32 -9.34
CA LEU A 160 -2.33 -16.39 -10.34
C LEU A 160 -1.16 -16.20 -11.30
N SER A 161 -0.89 -14.97 -11.73
CA SER A 161 0.26 -14.66 -12.60
C SER A 161 1.60 -14.94 -11.91
N MET A 162 1.71 -14.63 -10.61
CA MET A 162 2.90 -14.91 -9.81
C MET A 162 3.12 -16.40 -9.59
N VAL A 163 2.05 -17.15 -9.30
CA VAL A 163 2.08 -18.61 -9.18
C VAL A 163 2.51 -19.24 -10.49
N TYR A 164 1.90 -18.83 -11.62
CA TYR A 164 2.24 -19.32 -12.94
C TYR A 164 3.73 -19.07 -13.27
N PHE A 165 4.22 -17.85 -13.05
CA PHE A 165 5.61 -17.49 -13.32
C PHE A 165 6.59 -18.29 -12.46
N THR A 166 6.25 -18.52 -11.19
CA THR A 166 7.06 -19.32 -10.26
C THR A 166 7.14 -20.78 -10.72
N ILE A 167 6.01 -21.39 -11.07
CA ILE A 167 5.96 -22.79 -11.54
C ILE A 167 6.73 -22.94 -12.85
N HIS A 168 6.49 -22.04 -13.82
CA HIS A 168 7.14 -22.10 -15.12
C HIS A 168 8.67 -21.97 -15.01
N ASN A 169 9.15 -21.05 -14.18
CA ASN A 169 10.60 -20.89 -13.98
C ASN A 169 11.22 -22.05 -13.20
N SER A 170 10.49 -22.64 -12.24
CA SER A 170 10.96 -23.85 -11.53
C SER A 170 11.18 -25.01 -12.51
N GLN A 171 10.21 -25.26 -13.40
CA GLN A 171 10.28 -26.33 -14.40
C GLN A 171 11.41 -26.13 -15.41
N ASN A 172 11.65 -24.88 -15.84
CA ASN A 172 12.75 -24.56 -16.76
C ASN A 172 14.13 -24.60 -16.10
N SER A 173 14.22 -24.37 -14.78
CA SER A 173 15.48 -24.50 -14.05
C SER A 173 15.90 -25.96 -13.87
N GLU A 174 14.94 -26.87 -13.71
CA GLU A 174 15.19 -28.32 -13.62
C GLU A 174 15.58 -28.93 -14.97
N SER A 175 15.01 -28.45 -16.09
CA SER A 175 15.36 -28.93 -17.43
C SER A 175 16.72 -28.41 -17.96
N GLY A 176 17.24 -27.31 -17.40
CA GLY A 176 18.58 -26.80 -17.71
C GLY A 176 19.71 -27.60 -17.04
N LEU A 177 19.45 -28.19 -15.86
CA LEU A 177 20.41 -29.02 -15.11
C LEU A 177 20.63 -30.39 -15.75
N THR A 178 19.65 -30.94 -16.45
CA THR A 178 19.77 -32.25 -17.15
C THR A 178 20.58 -32.19 -18.45
N HIS A 179 20.82 -31.00 -19.01
CA HIS A 179 21.62 -30.83 -20.24
C HIS A 179 23.11 -30.52 -20.00
N GLN A 180 23.57 -30.38 -18.76
CA GLN A 180 24.99 -30.19 -18.42
C GLN A 180 25.69 -31.45 -17.91
N ILE A 181 25.00 -32.59 -17.90
CA ILE A 181 25.56 -33.90 -17.54
C ILE A 181 25.54 -34.80 -18.78
N VAL A 182 26.31 -34.46 -19.82
CA VAL A 182 26.84 -35.41 -20.83
C VAL A 182 28.21 -34.91 -21.27
#